data_AF-A0A7H9E8I0-F1
#
_entry.id   AF-A0A7H9E8I0-F1
#
_cell.length_a   1.000
_cell.length_b   1.000
_cell.length_c   1.000
_cell.angle_alpha   90.00
_cell.angle_beta   90.00
_cell.angle_gamma   90.00
#
_symmetry.space_group_name_H-M   'P 1'
#
loop_
_entity.id
_entity.type
_entity.pdbx_description
1 polymer ?
#
loop_
_entity_poly.entity_id
_entity_poly.type
_entity_poly.pdbx_seq_one_letter_code
_entity_poly.pdbx_strand_id
1 'polypeptide(L)'
;MKRRPIYAEIKAWMVLHDIKQKDFAKTLGTSTSFINRKLNGRDADFTLNEARKLSDVYGLPIKYFFTPKVPKSEQSKEVTK
;
A
#
# COMPACT_ATOMS: atom_id res chain seq x y z
N MET A 1 6.60 17.26 -11.61
CA MET A 1 5.77 16.06 -11.33
C MET A 1 6.11 15.53 -9.95
N LYS A 2 5.16 15.53 -9.00
CA LYS A 2 5.41 15.11 -7.61
C LYS A 2 5.60 13.59 -7.58
N ARG A 3 6.79 13.09 -7.25
CA ARG A 3 7.04 11.65 -7.10
C ARG A 3 6.21 11.12 -5.94
N ARG A 4 5.27 10.21 -6.23
CA ARG A 4 4.46 9.53 -5.21
C ARG A 4 5.27 8.38 -4.59
N PRO A 5 4.96 7.97 -3.34
CA PRO A 5 5.66 6.86 -2.72
C PRO A 5 5.47 5.58 -3.55
N ILE A 6 6.56 4.83 -3.70
CA ILE A 6 6.49 3.47 -4.23
C ILE A 6 6.04 2.59 -3.08
N TYR A 7 4.98 1.83 -3.28
CA TYR A 7 4.41 0.94 -2.27
C TYR A 7 5.21 -0.37 -2.16
N ALA A 8 6.48 -0.27 -1.77
CA ALA A 8 7.39 -1.40 -1.65
C ALA A 8 6.92 -2.42 -0.61
N GLU A 9 6.43 -1.95 0.54
CA GLU A 9 5.91 -2.82 1.61
C GLU A 9 4.69 -3.62 1.15
N ILE A 10 3.76 -2.98 0.42
CA ILE A 10 2.58 -3.66 -0.13
C ILE A 10 3.01 -4.73 -1.15
N LYS A 11 3.98 -4.44 -2.01
CA LYS A 11 4.50 -5.43 -2.98
C LYS A 11 5.12 -6.63 -2.27
N ALA A 12 5.94 -6.39 -1.23
CA ALA A 12 6.53 -7.46 -0.45
C ALA A 12 5.46 -8.29 0.26
N TRP A 13 4.47 -7.63 0.87
CA TRP A 13 3.35 -8.28 1.53
C TRP A 13 2.54 -9.16 0.57
N MET A 14 2.25 -8.67 -0.64
CA MET A 14 1.57 -9.43 -1.69
C MET A 14 2.32 -10.72 -2.04
N VAL A 15 3.64 -10.65 -2.21
CA VAL A 15 4.47 -11.82 -2.50
C VAL A 15 4.44 -12.83 -1.34
N LEU A 16 4.54 -12.35 -0.10
CA LEU A 16 4.51 -13.20 1.10
C LEU A 16 3.19 -13.95 1.30
N HIS A 17 2.07 -13.41 0.78
CA HIS A 17 0.73 -13.98 0.94
C HIS A 17 0.19 -14.62 -0.35
N ASP A 18 1.04 -14.81 -1.38
CA ASP A 18 0.66 -15.29 -2.72
C ASP A 18 -0.52 -14.53 -3.36
N ILE A 19 -0.58 -13.22 -3.12
CA ILE A 19 -1.61 -12.34 -3.68
C ILE A 19 -1.10 -11.66 -4.94
N LYS A 20 -1.84 -11.78 -6.04
CA LYS A 20 -1.46 -11.23 -7.35
C LYS A 20 -2.11 -9.87 -7.56
N GLN A 21 -1.50 -9.02 -8.39
CA GLN A 21 -2.07 -7.70 -8.74
C GLN A 21 -3.48 -7.80 -9.36
N LYS A 22 -3.76 -8.90 -10.06
CA LYS A 22 -5.10 -9.19 -10.61
C LYS A 22 -6.17 -9.37 -9.53
N ASP A 23 -5.79 -9.84 -8.34
CA ASP A 23 -6.73 -10.07 -7.25
C ASP A 23 -7.13 -8.73 -6.63
N PHE A 24 -6.17 -7.83 -6.42
CA PHE A 24 -6.44 -6.44 -6.05
C PHE A 24 -7.29 -5.73 -7.09
N ALA A 25 -6.99 -5.94 -8.38
CA ALA A 25 -7.76 -5.36 -9.47
C ALA A 25 -9.23 -5.81 -9.44
N LYS A 26 -9.46 -7.12 -9.26
CA LYS A 26 -10.80 -7.72 -9.11
C LYS A 26 -11.52 -7.13 -7.90
N THR A 27 -10.86 -7.05 -6.74
CA THR A 27 -11.45 -6.53 -5.51
C THR A 27 -11.81 -5.05 -5.62
N LEU A 28 -10.99 -4.25 -6.30
CA LEU A 28 -11.24 -2.82 -6.48
C LEU A 28 -12.11 -2.49 -7.72
N GLY A 29 -12.49 -3.48 -8.52
CA GLY A 29 -13.27 -3.26 -9.75
C GLY A 29 -12.50 -2.45 -10.80
N THR A 30 -11.20 -2.71 -10.94
CA THR A 30 -10.30 -1.97 -11.84
C THR A 30 -9.43 -2.91 -12.67
N SER A 31 -8.50 -2.36 -13.47
CA SER A 31 -7.54 -3.15 -14.25
C SER A 31 -6.23 -3.40 -13.49
N THR A 32 -5.57 -4.53 -13.79
CA THR A 32 -4.24 -4.86 -13.27
C THR A 32 -3.22 -3.77 -13.59
N SER A 33 -3.33 -3.13 -14.76
CA SER A 33 -2.49 -1.99 -15.15
C SER A 33 -2.67 -0.78 -14.22
N PHE A 34 -3.90 -0.49 -13.79
CA PHE A 34 -4.15 0.58 -12.82
C PHE A 34 -3.57 0.27 -11.44
N ILE A 35 -3.69 -0.97 -10.97
CA ILE A 35 -3.01 -1.41 -9.74
C ILE A 35 -1.49 -1.27 -9.86
N ASN A 36 -0.92 -1.69 -10.98
CA ASN A 36 0.51 -1.55 -11.24
C ASN A 36 0.96 -0.09 -11.18
N ARG A 37 0.18 0.82 -11.77
CA ARG A 37 0.43 2.27 -11.71
C ARG A 37 0.39 2.79 -10.28
N LYS A 38 -0.63 2.42 -9.48
CA LYS A 38 -0.73 2.78 -8.06
C LYS A 38 0.49 2.29 -7.27
N LEU A 39 0.81 1.00 -7.36
CA LEU A 39 1.93 0.39 -6.63
C LEU A 39 3.29 1.00 -6.98
N ASN A 40 3.45 1.51 -8.21
CA ASN A 40 4.65 2.16 -8.69
C ASN A 40 4.63 3.69 -8.57
N GLY A 41 3.59 4.27 -7.96
CA GLY A 41 3.45 5.73 -7.78
C GLY A 41 3.34 6.51 -9.10
N ARG A 42 2.86 5.89 -10.18
CA ARG A 42 2.71 6.50 -11.51
C ARG A 42 1.29 7.02 -11.71
N ASP A 43 1.10 8.34 -11.55
CA ASP A 43 -0.16 9.05 -11.84
C ASP A 43 -1.43 8.49 -11.19
N ALA A 44 -1.27 7.64 -10.17
CA ALA A 44 -2.37 7.03 -9.43
C ALA A 44 -1.88 6.70 -8.02
N ASP A 45 -2.81 6.75 -7.07
CA ASP A 45 -2.54 6.51 -5.66
C ASP A 45 -3.72 5.81 -5.01
N PHE A 46 -3.50 5.12 -3.90
CA PHE A 46 -4.59 4.46 -3.18
C PHE A 46 -5.40 5.48 -2.40
N THR A 47 -6.72 5.45 -2.58
CA THR A 47 -7.66 6.18 -1.75
C THR A 47 -7.87 5.44 -0.43
N LEU A 48 -8.35 6.15 0.60
CA LEU A 48 -8.67 5.53 1.89
C LEU A 48 -9.70 4.40 1.76
N ASN A 49 -10.68 4.55 0.86
CA ASN A 49 -11.69 3.53 0.63
C ASN A 49 -11.12 2.27 -0.01
N GLU A 50 -10.21 2.41 -0.98
CA GLU A 50 -9.49 1.27 -1.57
C GLU A 50 -8.59 0.58 -0.54
N ALA A 51 -7.86 1.35 0.27
CA ALA A 51 -7.01 0.81 1.33
C ALA A 51 -7.82 0.03 2.37
N ARG A 52 -8.96 0.57 2.82
CA ARG A 52 -9.89 -0.12 3.72
C ARG A 52 -10.39 -1.42 3.10
N LYS A 53 -10.87 -1.36 1.85
CA LYS A 53 -11.40 -2.55 1.16
C LYS A 53 -10.34 -3.66 1.03
N LEU A 54 -9.10 -3.30 0.68
CA LEU A 54 -8.00 -4.27 0.61
C LEU A 54 -7.60 -4.80 1.99
N SER A 55 -7.61 -3.95 3.02
CA SER A 55 -7.38 -4.37 4.41
C SER A 55 -8.43 -5.36 4.87
N ASP A 56 -9.71 -5.08 4.61
CA ASP A 56 -10.83 -5.91 5.07
C ASP A 56 -10.85 -7.28 4.36
N VAL A 57 -10.53 -7.31 3.06
CA VAL A 57 -10.57 -8.54 2.25
C VAL A 57 -9.34 -9.43 2.48
N TYR A 58 -8.16 -8.83 2.65
CA TYR A 58 -6.90 -9.57 2.65
C TYR A 58 -6.14 -9.54 3.98
N GLY A 59 -6.56 -8.73 4.95
CA GLY A 59 -5.82 -8.50 6.18
C GLY A 59 -4.55 -7.64 6.00
N LEU A 60 -4.43 -6.93 4.87
CA LEU A 60 -3.30 -6.05 4.58
C LEU A 60 -3.30 -4.84 5.55
N PRO A 61 -2.26 -4.65 6.39
CA PRO A 61 -2.23 -3.56 7.35
C PRO A 61 -2.36 -2.17 6.71
N ILE A 62 -3.33 -1.37 7.15
CA ILE A 62 -3.59 0.00 6.64
C ILE A 62 -2.35 0.91 6.71
N LYS A 63 -1.46 0.69 7.68
CA LYS A 63 -0.21 1.45 7.84
C LYS A 63 0.70 1.43 6.60
N TYR A 64 0.59 0.40 5.76
CA TYR A 64 1.36 0.31 4.51
C TYR A 64 0.85 1.24 3.41
N PHE A 65 -0.38 1.75 3.53
CA PHE A 65 -0.92 2.76 2.62
C PHE A 65 -0.62 4.18 3.10
N PHE A 66 -0.66 4.40 4.41
CA PHE A 66 -0.53 5.72 5.02
C PHE A 66 0.49 5.67 6.13
N THR A 67 1.76 5.90 5.79
CA THR A 67 2.79 6.13 6.80
C THR A 67 2.66 7.56 7.33
N PRO A 68 2.40 7.77 8.63
CA PRO A 68 2.44 9.11 9.19
C PRO A 68 3.84 9.68 8.99
N LYS A 69 3.94 10.90 8.44
CA LYS A 69 5.20 11.63 8.36
C LYS A 69 5.54 12.16 9.75
N VAL A 70 6.04 11.27 10.61
CA VAL A 70 6.52 11.65 11.93
C VAL A 70 7.90 12.29 11.79
N PRO A 71 8.11 13.54 12.26
CA PRO A 71 9.42 14.16 12.30
C PRO A 71 10.42 13.24 13.02
N LYS A 72 11.68 13.22 12.57
CA LYS A 72 12.71 12.35 13.19
C LYS A 72 12.88 12.60 14.69
N SER A 73 12.59 13.80 15.16
CA SER A 73 12.61 14.19 16.58
C SER A 73 11.54 13.49 17.43
N GLU A 74 10.44 13.04 16.81
CA GLU A 74 9.27 12.46 17.46
C GLU A 74 9.12 10.96 17.19
N GLN A 75 10.01 10.36 16.39
CA GLN A 75 10.05 8.92 16.21
C GLN A 75 10.55 8.29 17.51
N SER A 76 9.64 7.66 18.26
CA SER A 76 9.96 6.86 19.44
C SER A 76 11.10 5.92 19.09
N LYS A 77 12.25 6.03 19.79
CA LYS A 77 13.32 5.04 19.68
C LYS A 77 12.72 3.71 20.10
N GLU A 78 12.45 2.81 19.16
CA GLU A 78 12.04 1.45 19.51
C GLU A 78 13.14 0.86 20.40
N VAL A 79 12.81 0.66 21.67
CA VAL A 79 13.66 0.01 22.64
C VAL A 79 13.68 -1.46 22.26
N THR A 80 14.70 -1.87 21.51
CA THR A 80 15.01 -3.29 21.33
C THR A 80 15.31 -3.87 22.71
N LYS A 81 14.43 -4.73 23.21
CA LYS A 81 14.62 -5.49 24.44
C LYS A 81 14.68 -6.97 24.10
#